data_AF-A0A3N2KC39-F1
#
_entry.id   AF-A0A3N2KC39-F1
#
_cell.length_a   1.000
_cell.length_b   1.000
_cell.length_c   1.000
_cell.angle_alpha   90.00
_cell.angle_beta   90.00
_cell.angle_gamma   90.00
#
_symmetry.space_group_name_H-M   'P 1'
#
loop_
_entity.id
_entity.type
_entity.pdbx_description
1 polymer ?
#
loop_
_entity_poly.entity_id
_entity_poly.type
_entity_poly.pdbx_seq_one_letter_code
_entity_poly.pdbx_strand_id
1 'polypeptide(L)'
;QGLPETMPASDVTVTGSFSTNSYTLTYVVDGEVYKTFQFGFGEKLTAEAAPEKEGHTFSGWEGLPETMPASDVTVTGTFTVN
;
A
#
# COMPACT_ATOMS: atom_id res chain seq x y z
N GLN A 1 2.44 -17.08 23.11
CA GLN A 1 2.38 -17.46 21.69
C GLN A 1 2.16 -16.15 20.94
N GLY A 2 3.21 -15.64 20.28
CA GLY A 2 3.11 -14.42 19.47
C GLY A 2 2.48 -14.78 18.14
N LEU A 3 1.56 -13.96 17.66
CA LEU A 3 0.91 -14.15 16.36
C LEU A 3 1.98 -14.27 15.26
N PRO A 4 2.00 -15.34 14.46
CA PRO A 4 2.75 -15.36 13.22
C PRO A 4 1.76 -15.10 12.07
N GLU A 5 1.49 -13.84 11.73
CA GLU A 5 0.44 -13.55 10.74
C GLU A 5 0.94 -12.62 9.64
N THR A 6 1.66 -13.30 8.74
CA THR A 6 1.51 -13.19 7.29
C THR A 6 1.55 -11.79 6.70
N MET A 7 2.71 -11.39 6.20
CA MET A 7 2.82 -11.13 4.77
C MET A 7 4.04 -11.89 4.23
N PRO A 8 3.86 -13.10 3.64
CA PRO A 8 4.85 -13.55 2.68
C PRO A 8 4.98 -12.43 1.65
N ALA A 9 6.20 -11.99 1.37
CA ALA A 9 6.53 -11.21 0.19
C ALA A 9 6.20 -12.07 -1.04
N SER A 10 4.91 -12.28 -1.29
CA SER A 10 4.39 -12.94 -2.46
C SER A 10 4.58 -11.96 -3.59
N ASP A 11 5.77 -12.06 -4.18
CA ASP A 11 6.01 -11.97 -5.61
C ASP A 11 5.12 -10.91 -6.27
N VAL A 12 5.52 -9.64 -6.15
CA VAL A 12 5.09 -8.66 -7.14
C VAL A 12 5.83 -9.02 -8.42
N THR A 13 5.32 -10.03 -9.11
CA THR A 13 5.68 -10.32 -10.48
C THR A 13 5.16 -9.14 -11.30
N VAL A 14 5.96 -8.08 -11.43
CA VAL A 14 5.74 -7.00 -12.40
C VAL A 14 6.01 -7.61 -13.78
N THR A 15 5.07 -8.42 -14.29
CA THR A 15 4.98 -8.73 -15.71
C THR A 15 4.33 -7.52 -16.39
N GLY A 16 5.06 -6.43 -16.51
CA GLY A 16 4.56 -5.18 -17.05
C GLY A 16 5.66 -4.47 -17.83
N SER A 17 5.94 -4.95 -19.03
CA SER A 17 6.79 -4.28 -20.01
C SER A 17 6.16 -2.94 -20.41
N PHE A 18 6.39 -1.84 -19.67
CA PHE A 18 5.85 -0.54 -20.06
C PHE A 18 6.90 0.57 -19.91
N SER A 19 7.47 0.98 -21.05
CA SER A 19 8.30 2.18 -21.24
C SER A 19 7.51 3.50 -21.10
N THR A 20 6.54 3.58 -20.19
CA THR A 20 5.70 4.76 -19.97
C THR A 20 5.72 5.07 -18.49
N ASN A 21 6.06 6.31 -18.09
CA ASN A 21 6.16 6.82 -16.71
C ASN A 21 5.24 6.08 -15.71
N SER A 22 5.76 5.02 -15.10
CA SER A 22 5.10 4.22 -14.09
C SER A 22 5.76 4.51 -12.76
N TYR A 23 4.96 4.60 -11.70
CA TYR A 23 5.42 4.91 -10.36
C TYR A 23 4.94 3.86 -9.38
N THR A 24 5.69 3.70 -8.30
CA THR A 24 5.42 2.71 -7.27
C THR A 24 4.66 3.33 -6.12
N LEU A 25 3.50 2.77 -5.78
CA LEU A 25 2.75 3.08 -4.58
C LEU A 25 3.01 2.00 -3.53
N THR A 26 3.67 2.38 -2.44
CA THR A 26 4.00 1.49 -1.33
C THR A 26 3.09 1.76 -0.15
N TYR A 27 2.35 0.76 0.27
CA TYR A 27 1.54 0.77 1.48
C TYR A 27 2.37 0.21 2.62
N VAL A 28 2.52 0.99 3.69
CA VAL A 28 3.25 0.61 4.91
C VAL A 28 2.27 0.63 6.07
N VAL A 29 2.22 -0.42 6.86
CA VAL A 29 1.36 -0.57 8.02
C VAL A 29 2.22 -0.99 9.19
N ASP A 30 2.16 -0.25 10.30
CA ASP A 30 2.91 -0.60 11.52
C ASP A 30 4.45 -0.72 11.28
N GLY A 31 4.96 -0.01 10.28
CA GLY A 31 6.37 -0.07 9.86
C GLY A 31 6.72 -1.24 8.93
N GLU A 32 5.77 -2.10 8.60
CA GLU A 32 5.93 -3.19 7.63
C GLU A 32 5.29 -2.84 6.28
N VAL A 33 5.94 -3.24 5.18
CA VAL A 33 5.35 -3.07 3.85
C VAL A 33 4.16 -4.00 3.73
N TYR A 34 2.97 -3.40 3.66
CA TYR A 34 1.73 -4.10 3.42
C TYR A 34 1.65 -4.60 1.99
N LYS A 35 1.67 -3.67 1.04
CA LYS A 35 1.61 -3.98 -0.39
C LYS A 35 2.32 -2.94 -1.22
N THR A 36 2.71 -3.33 -2.42
CA THR A 36 3.23 -2.41 -3.44
C THR A 36 2.46 -2.57 -4.73
N PHE A 37 2.14 -1.44 -5.36
CA PHE A 37 1.46 -1.39 -6.64
C PHE A 37 2.24 -0.52 -7.59
N GLN A 38 2.10 -0.79 -8.88
CA GLN A 38 2.68 0.02 -9.93
C GLN A 38 1.54 0.66 -10.71
N PHE A 39 1.50 1.99 -10.71
CA PHE A 39 0.47 2.79 -11.37
C PHE A 39 1.09 3.69 -12.42
N GLY A 40 0.36 3.98 -13.50
CA GLY A 40 0.78 4.98 -14.47
C GLY A 40 0.71 6.40 -13.91
N PHE A 41 1.50 7.32 -14.46
CA PHE A 41 1.36 8.76 -14.19
C PHE A 41 -0.08 9.24 -14.41
N GLY A 42 -0.65 9.95 -13.44
CA GLY A 42 -2.00 10.51 -13.55
C GLY A 42 -3.12 9.48 -13.43
N GLU A 43 -2.79 8.23 -13.11
CA GLU A 43 -3.79 7.20 -12.83
C GLU A 43 -4.49 7.49 -11.51
N LYS A 44 -5.80 7.20 -11.44
CA LYS A 44 -6.58 7.45 -10.23
C LYS A 44 -6.24 6.40 -9.18
N LEU A 45 -5.77 6.85 -8.03
CA LEU A 45 -5.48 5.97 -6.91
C LEU A 45 -6.75 5.78 -6.10
N THR A 46 -7.18 4.53 -5.96
CA THR A 46 -8.20 4.15 -5.00
C THR A 46 -7.51 3.65 -3.74
N ALA A 47 -7.90 4.19 -2.58
CA ALA A 47 -7.48 3.66 -1.30
C ALA A 47 -7.78 2.16 -1.25
N GLU A 48 -6.75 1.36 -0.97
CA GLU A 48 -6.97 -0.07 -0.80
C GLU A 48 -7.87 -0.32 0.42
N ALA A 49 -8.62 -1.42 0.38
CA ALA A 49 -9.37 -1.92 1.50
C ALA A 49 -8.48 -1.93 2.75
N ALA A 50 -9.00 -1.35 3.83
CA ALA A 50 -8.36 -1.36 5.13
C ALA A 50 -7.96 -2.79 5.51
N PRO A 51 -6.72 -3.03 5.97
CA PRO A 51 -6.38 -4.33 6.50
C PRO A 51 -7.22 -4.58 7.75
N GLU A 52 -7.83 -5.76 7.85
CA GLU A 52 -8.53 -6.18 9.06
C GLU A 52 -7.48 -6.71 10.04
N LYS A 53 -7.34 -6.03 11.19
CA LYS A 53 -6.43 -6.45 12.26
C LYS A 53 -7.26 -6.65 13.53
N GLU A 54 -7.24 -7.86 14.08
CA GLU A 54 -8.06 -8.22 15.24
C GLU A 54 -7.71 -7.33 16.44
N GLY A 55 -8.70 -6.66 17.03
CA GLY A 55 -8.51 -5.70 18.13
C GLY A 55 -8.06 -4.29 17.72
N HIS A 56 -7.94 -3.99 16.43
CA HIS A 56 -7.53 -2.69 15.92
C HIS A 56 -8.49 -2.17 14.84
N THR A 57 -8.80 -0.87 14.88
CA THR A 57 -9.60 -0.19 13.85
C THR A 57 -8.67 0.58 12.92
N PHE A 58 -8.67 0.26 11.63
CA PHE A 58 -7.89 1.00 10.65
C PHE A 58 -8.42 2.44 10.52
N SER A 59 -7.55 3.42 10.73
CA SER A 59 -7.91 4.84 10.72
C SER A 59 -7.83 5.47 9.34
N GLY A 60 -7.11 4.84 8.40
CA GLY A 60 -6.95 5.33 7.03
C GLY A 60 -5.50 5.23 6.56
N TRP A 61 -5.32 5.50 5.27
CA TRP A 61 -4.01 5.64 4.64
C TRP A 61 -3.58 7.11 4.67
N GLU A 62 -2.54 7.43 5.43
CA GLU A 62 -1.91 8.74 5.39
C GLU A 62 -0.96 8.86 4.20
N GLY A 63 -1.01 10.00 3.50
CA GLY A 63 -0.15 10.29 2.36
C GLY A 63 -0.62 9.70 1.03
N LEU A 64 -1.81 9.08 0.98
CA LEU A 64 -2.40 8.60 -0.28
C LEU A 64 -2.96 9.76 -1.10
N PRO A 65 -2.41 10.04 -2.30
CA PRO A 65 -2.96 11.05 -3.19
C PRO A 65 -4.18 10.50 -3.94
N GLU A 66 -5.03 11.39 -4.47
CA GLU A 66 -6.17 10.99 -5.31
C GLU A 66 -5.75 10.44 -6.67
N THR A 67 -4.56 10.84 -7.15
CA THR A 67 -3.98 10.43 -8.42
C THR A 67 -2.48 10.21 -8.27
N MET A 68 -1.93 9.23 -9.00
CA MET A 68 -0.51 8.93 -8.94
C MET A 68 0.30 10.12 -9.48
N PRO A 69 1.16 10.73 -8.65
CA PRO A 69 2.01 11.81 -9.08
C PRO A 69 3.13 11.30 -9.98
N ALA A 70 3.94 12.22 -10.50
CA ALA A 70 5.14 11.89 -11.26
C ALA A 70 6.29 11.39 -10.36
N SER A 71 5.99 10.67 -9.28
CA SER A 71 6.95 10.18 -8.29
C SER A 71 6.40 8.97 -7.56
N ASP A 72 7.28 8.13 -7.04
CA ASP A 72 6.95 7.10 -6.06
C ASP A 72 6.23 7.70 -4.85
N VAL A 73 5.21 6.99 -4.39
CA VAL A 73 4.37 7.39 -3.27
C VAL A 73 4.47 6.31 -2.22
N THR A 74 4.68 6.72 -0.98
CA THR A 74 4.61 5.82 0.17
C THR A 74 3.50 6.31 1.07
N VAL A 75 2.57 5.42 1.38
CA VAL A 75 1.43 5.70 2.24
C VAL A 75 1.54 4.88 3.50
N THR A 76 1.23 5.51 4.63
CA THR A 76 1.35 4.89 5.93
C THR A 76 -0.04 4.67 6.51
N GLY A 77 -0.40 3.42 6.73
CA GLY A 77 -1.65 3.02 7.34
C GLY A 77 -1.52 3.03 8.85
N THR A 78 -2.41 3.76 9.52
CA THR A 78 -2.45 3.82 10.99
C THR A 78 -3.64 3.03 11.52
N PHE A 79 -3.43 2.37 12.64
CA PHE A 79 -4.44 1.59 13.36
C PHE A 79 -4.70 2.25 14.70
N THR A 80 -5.95 2.56 14.97
CA THR A 80 -6.39 2.99 16.30
C THR A 80 -6.87 1.76 17.07
N VAL A 81 -6.21 1.47 18.18
CA VAL A 81 -6.72 0.47 19.15
C VAL A 81 -7.98 1.04 19.82
N ASN A 82 -9.02 0.21 19.97
CA ASN A 82 -10.27 0.60 20.64
C ASN A 82 -10.23 0.21 22.12
#